data_AF-A0A9P5WX72-F1
#
_entry.id   AF-A0A9P5WX72-F1
#
_cell.length_a   1.000
_cell.length_b   1.000
_cell.length_c   1.000
_cell.angle_alpha   90.00
_cell.angle_beta   90.00
_cell.angle_gamma   90.00
#
_symmetry.space_group_name_H-M   'P 1'
#
loop_
_entity.id
_entity.type
_entity.pdbx_description
1 polymer ?
#
loop_
_entity_poly.entity_id
_entity_poly.type
_entity_poly.pdbx_seq_one_letter_code
_entity_poly.pdbx_strand_id
1 'polypeptide(L)'
;MPTTLEIDELAADVVRFCEHIAIKRSVKMLGTKSRQVAREVLQAGPVANLSQDDLEKSMEALKETCNQVQQWSKKCIVLQWFARDEIQRECERRQQDLDSAIRLLQGLATSRPENIKVKSHVNLANRVKTEAPTAVGNATGMSDAQQ
;
A
#
# COMPACT_ATOMS: atom_id res chain seq x y z
N MET A 1 -0.97 -25.19 6.32
CA MET A 1 -1.39 -23.86 6.77
C MET A 1 -0.37 -22.88 6.22
N PRO A 2 -0.77 -22.01 5.28
CA PRO A 2 0.15 -21.04 4.72
C PRO A 2 0.64 -20.10 5.82
N THR A 3 1.95 -19.96 5.91
CA THR A 3 2.58 -19.10 6.91
C THR A 3 2.48 -17.63 6.49
N THR A 4 2.50 -16.72 7.45
CA THR A 4 2.61 -15.28 7.20
C THR A 4 3.83 -14.92 6.33
N LEU A 5 4.87 -15.76 6.38
CA LEU A 5 6.05 -15.70 5.51
C LEU A 5 5.69 -15.96 4.04
N GLU A 6 4.91 -17.00 3.75
CA GLU A 6 4.49 -17.34 2.38
C GLU A 6 3.69 -16.22 1.70
N ILE A 7 2.89 -15.48 2.48
CA ILE A 7 2.08 -14.39 1.94
C ILE A 7 2.94 -13.19 1.56
N ASP A 8 3.93 -12.84 2.38
CA ASP A 8 4.87 -11.76 2.06
C ASP A 8 5.76 -12.12 0.87
N GLU A 9 6.22 -13.38 0.80
CA GLU A 9 6.97 -13.92 -0.35
C GLU A 9 6.13 -13.86 -1.64
N LEU A 10 4.87 -14.30 -1.61
CA LEU A 10 3.96 -14.21 -2.76
C LEU A 10 3.76 -12.77 -3.23
N ALA A 11 3.56 -11.84 -2.30
CA ALA A 11 3.39 -10.43 -2.65
C ALA A 11 4.67 -9.81 -3.21
N ALA A 12 5.85 -10.20 -2.70
CA ALA A 12 7.14 -9.79 -3.24
C ALA A 12 7.35 -10.34 -4.67
N ASP A 13 6.97 -11.59 -4.91
CA ASP A 13 7.06 -12.21 -6.23
C ASP A 13 6.15 -11.53 -7.25
N VAL A 14 4.93 -11.14 -6.87
CA VAL A 14 4.06 -10.34 -7.75
C VAL A 14 4.78 -9.07 -8.18
N VAL A 15 5.35 -8.30 -7.24
CA VAL A 15 6.08 -7.06 -7.54
C VAL A 15 7.24 -7.32 -8.49
N ARG A 16 8.01 -8.38 -8.26
CA ARG A 16 9.13 -8.77 -9.11
C ARG A 16 8.69 -9.11 -10.53
N PHE A 17 7.67 -9.95 -10.70
CA PHE A 17 7.16 -10.30 -12.03
C PHE A 17 6.57 -9.10 -12.77
N CYS A 18 5.95 -8.17 -12.04
CA CYS A 18 5.40 -6.93 -12.57
C CYS A 18 6.44 -6.06 -13.29
N GLU A 19 7.71 -6.10 -12.88
CA GLU A 19 8.80 -5.33 -13.51
C GLU A 19 9.06 -5.74 -14.97
N HIS A 20 8.79 -6.99 -15.31
CA HIS A 20 9.03 -7.59 -16.62
C HIS A 20 7.87 -7.45 -17.61
N ILE A 21 6.79 -6.78 -17.22
CA ILE A 21 5.62 -6.58 -18.06
C ILE A 21 5.63 -5.15 -18.65
N ALA A 22 5.23 -5.01 -19.90
CA ALA A 22 5.25 -3.76 -20.66
C ALA A 22 4.20 -2.73 -20.18
N ILE A 23 3.07 -3.19 -19.64
CA ILE A 23 1.94 -2.33 -19.22
C ILE A 23 2.20 -1.76 -17.81
N LYS A 24 3.06 -0.75 -17.72
CA LYS A 24 3.62 -0.31 -16.43
C LYS A 24 2.58 0.15 -15.39
N ARG A 25 1.54 0.90 -15.77
CA ARG A 25 0.61 1.50 -14.79
C ARG A 25 -0.24 0.46 -14.07
N SER A 26 -1.01 -0.33 -14.80
CA SER A 26 -1.94 -1.32 -14.22
C SER A 26 -1.20 -2.42 -13.46
N VAL A 27 -0.06 -2.84 -13.99
CA VAL A 27 0.76 -3.90 -13.39
C VAL A 27 1.47 -3.40 -12.12
N LYS A 28 1.93 -2.14 -12.07
CA LYS A 28 2.46 -1.54 -10.84
C LYS A 28 1.40 -1.43 -9.74
N MET A 29 0.15 -1.12 -10.12
CA MET A 29 -0.97 -1.11 -9.18
C MET A 29 -1.26 -2.50 -8.60
N LEU A 30 -1.15 -3.56 -9.40
CA LEU A 30 -1.24 -4.94 -8.89
C LEU A 30 -0.19 -5.20 -7.81
N GLY A 31 1.09 -4.91 -8.08
CA GLY A 31 2.15 -5.08 -7.09
C GLY A 31 1.89 -4.31 -5.79
N THR A 32 1.35 -3.08 -5.89
CA THR A 32 0.99 -2.26 -4.73
C THR A 32 -0.13 -2.90 -3.91
N LYS A 33 -1.21 -3.35 -4.57
CA LYS A 33 -2.35 -3.99 -3.89
C LYS A 33 -1.97 -5.34 -3.29
N SER A 34 -1.15 -6.14 -3.96
CA SER A 34 -0.63 -7.40 -3.43
C SER A 34 0.16 -7.20 -2.13
N ARG A 35 1.02 -6.18 -2.09
CA ARG A 35 1.76 -5.80 -0.86
C ARG A 35 0.82 -5.30 0.24
N GLN A 36 -0.26 -4.61 -0.14
CA GLN A 36 -1.28 -4.19 0.81
C GLN A 36 -2.02 -5.39 1.40
N VAL A 37 -2.47 -6.36 0.59
CA VAL A 37 -3.08 -7.62 1.09
C VAL A 37 -2.15 -8.30 2.10
N ALA A 38 -0.86 -8.49 1.76
CA ALA A 38 0.11 -9.09 2.67
C ALA A 38 0.22 -8.32 4.00
N ARG A 39 0.27 -6.99 3.94
CA ARG A 39 0.27 -6.15 5.15
C ARG A 39 -0.99 -6.34 5.99
N GLU A 40 -2.17 -6.33 5.38
CA GLU A 40 -3.44 -6.49 6.09
C GLU A 40 -3.51 -7.86 6.78
N VAL A 41 -3.06 -8.93 6.12
CA VAL A 41 -2.99 -10.26 6.74
C VAL A 41 -2.03 -10.29 7.93
N LEU A 42 -0.83 -9.70 7.78
CA LEU A 42 0.16 -9.62 8.86
C LEU A 42 -0.36 -8.80 10.06
N GLN A 43 -1.09 -7.72 9.80
CA GLN A 43 -1.69 -6.89 10.84
C GLN A 43 -2.87 -7.57 11.53
N ALA A 44 -3.64 -8.36 10.79
CA ALA A 44 -4.76 -9.07 11.36
C ALA A 44 -4.28 -10.20 12.30
N GLY A 45 -3.15 -10.85 11.99
CA GLY A 45 -2.35 -11.68 12.91
C GLY A 45 -3.15 -12.74 13.71
N PRO A 46 -2.60 -13.28 14.81
CA PRO A 46 -3.32 -14.24 15.69
C PRO A 46 -4.40 -13.55 16.55
N VAL A 47 -4.65 -12.26 16.35
CA VAL A 47 -5.51 -11.41 17.20
C VAL A 47 -6.93 -11.29 16.62
N ALA A 48 -7.13 -11.66 15.35
CA ALA A 48 -8.41 -11.52 14.69
C ALA A 48 -9.21 -12.84 14.74
N ASN A 49 -10.51 -12.71 15.01
CA ASN A 49 -11.54 -13.65 14.56
C ASN A 49 -11.65 -13.63 13.02
N LEU A 50 -10.51 -13.68 12.32
CA LEU A 50 -10.46 -13.86 10.89
C LEU A 50 -11.02 -15.24 10.61
N SER A 51 -12.14 -15.28 9.92
CA SER A 51 -12.62 -16.55 9.39
C SER A 51 -11.50 -17.14 8.57
N GLN A 52 -11.16 -18.40 8.83
CA GLN A 52 -10.17 -19.13 8.05
C GLN A 52 -10.51 -19.08 6.55
N ASP A 53 -11.81 -19.04 6.23
CA ASP A 53 -12.36 -18.88 4.88
C ASP A 53 -11.99 -17.52 4.25
N ASP A 54 -12.02 -16.42 5.00
CA ASP A 54 -11.68 -15.08 4.47
C ASP A 54 -10.17 -14.93 4.25
N LEU A 55 -9.36 -15.53 5.12
CA LEU A 55 -7.92 -15.62 4.93
C LEU A 55 -7.59 -16.46 3.68
N GLU A 56 -8.27 -17.60 3.52
CA GLU A 56 -8.09 -18.50 2.37
C GLU A 56 -8.48 -17.81 1.06
N LYS A 57 -9.63 -17.12 1.02
CA LYS A 57 -10.06 -16.30 -0.14
C LYS A 57 -9.07 -15.20 -0.50
N SER A 58 -8.57 -14.49 0.51
CA SER A 58 -7.57 -13.43 0.29
C SER A 58 -6.25 -13.99 -0.25
N MET A 59 -5.87 -15.17 0.22
CA MET A 59 -4.70 -15.89 -0.26
C MET A 59 -4.86 -16.45 -1.66
N GLU A 60 -6.03 -16.97 -2.00
CA GLU A 60 -6.35 -17.46 -3.33
C GLU A 60 -6.24 -16.32 -4.35
N ALA A 61 -6.84 -15.17 -4.06
CA ALA A 61 -6.72 -13.98 -4.91
C ALA A 61 -5.25 -13.55 -5.14
N LEU A 62 -4.42 -13.63 -4.11
CA LEU A 62 -2.99 -13.32 -4.21
C LEU A 62 -2.22 -14.35 -5.05
N LYS A 63 -2.50 -15.66 -4.86
CA LYS A 63 -1.88 -16.75 -5.63
C LYS A 63 -2.26 -16.69 -7.11
N GLU A 64 -3.53 -16.47 -7.40
CA GLU A 64 -4.01 -16.31 -8.78
C GLU A 64 -3.37 -15.11 -9.45
N THR A 65 -3.28 -13.97 -8.75
CA THR A 65 -2.58 -12.78 -9.24
C THR A 65 -1.11 -13.11 -9.53
N CYS A 66 -0.42 -13.78 -8.61
CA CYS A 66 0.99 -14.16 -8.75
C CYS A 66 1.23 -15.06 -9.97
N ASN A 67 0.42 -16.12 -10.12
CA ASN A 67 0.50 -17.01 -11.28
C ASN A 67 0.26 -16.24 -12.58
N GLN A 68 -0.74 -15.36 -12.62
CA GLN A 68 -1.08 -14.61 -13.81
C GLN A 68 0.05 -13.65 -14.24
N VAL A 69 0.62 -12.88 -13.31
CA VAL A 69 1.74 -11.98 -13.62
C VAL A 69 3.00 -12.75 -13.99
N GLN A 70 3.23 -13.94 -13.40
CA GLN A 70 4.34 -14.81 -13.78
C GLN A 70 4.19 -15.34 -15.22
N GLN A 71 2.98 -15.67 -15.66
CA GLN A 71 2.73 -16.09 -17.04
C GLN A 71 2.99 -14.94 -18.02
N TRP A 72 2.55 -13.73 -17.69
CA TRP A 72 2.82 -12.55 -18.53
C TRP A 72 4.30 -12.17 -18.56
N SER A 73 5.01 -12.26 -17.44
CA SER A 73 6.44 -11.95 -17.38
C SER A 73 7.29 -12.89 -18.23
N LYS A 74 6.81 -14.11 -18.50
CA LYS A 74 7.46 -15.08 -19.39
C LYS A 74 7.22 -14.81 -20.87
N LYS A 75 6.21 -14.02 -21.24
CA LYS A 75 5.96 -13.65 -22.65
C LYS A 75 7.00 -12.62 -23.09
N CYS A 76 7.52 -12.76 -24.31
CA CYS A 76 8.38 -11.71 -24.87
C CYS A 76 7.59 -10.41 -25.09
N ILE A 77 8.29 -9.27 -25.11
CA ILE A 77 7.67 -7.94 -25.18
C ILE A 77 6.72 -7.82 -26.38
N VAL A 78 7.09 -8.37 -27.54
CA VAL A 78 6.25 -8.33 -28.76
C VAL A 78 4.89 -9.00 -28.52
N LEU A 79 4.87 -10.18 -27.90
CA LEU A 79 3.62 -10.88 -27.58
C LEU A 79 2.80 -10.13 -26.52
N GLN A 80 3.46 -9.48 -25.56
CA GLN A 80 2.76 -8.63 -24.58
C GLN A 80 2.10 -7.41 -25.24
N TRP A 81 2.70 -6.85 -26.29
CA TRP A 81 2.12 -5.75 -27.05
C TRP A 81 0.87 -6.16 -27.82
N PHE A 82 0.88 -7.32 -28.49
CA PHE A 82 -0.30 -7.84 -29.19
C PHE A 82 -1.44 -8.20 -28.22
N ALA A 83 -1.10 -8.68 -27.02
CA ALA A 83 -2.07 -9.02 -25.98
C ALA A 83 -2.35 -7.84 -25.01
N ARG A 84 -1.97 -6.61 -25.36
CA ARG A 84 -1.96 -5.48 -24.41
C ARG A 84 -3.32 -5.24 -23.76
N ASP A 85 -4.38 -5.19 -24.56
CA ASP A 85 -5.72 -4.88 -24.05
C ASP A 85 -6.30 -6.02 -23.21
N GLU A 86 -5.93 -7.27 -23.51
CA GLU A 86 -6.27 -8.43 -22.70
C GLU A 86 -5.55 -8.38 -21.35
N ILE A 87 -4.23 -8.18 -21.36
CA ILE A 87 -3.43 -8.06 -20.12
C ILE A 87 -3.93 -6.89 -19.28
N GLN A 88 -4.25 -5.75 -19.89
CA GLN A 88 -4.78 -4.60 -19.16
C GLN A 88 -6.12 -4.90 -18.49
N ARG A 89 -7.09 -5.46 -19.23
CA ARG A 89 -8.40 -5.83 -18.67
C ARG A 89 -8.28 -6.84 -17.53
N GLU A 90 -7.41 -7.83 -17.70
CA GLU A 90 -7.18 -8.83 -16.66
C GLU A 90 -6.46 -8.20 -15.45
N CYS A 91 -5.53 -7.26 -15.65
CA CYS A 91 -4.95 -6.51 -14.55
C CYS A 91 -6.00 -5.71 -13.76
N GLU A 92 -6.97 -5.10 -14.45
CA GLU A 92 -8.06 -4.36 -13.79
C GLU A 92 -8.98 -5.29 -12.99
N ARG A 93 -9.31 -6.48 -13.54
CA ARG A 93 -10.05 -7.51 -12.81
C ARG A 93 -9.31 -7.95 -11.55
N ARG A 94 -8.03 -8.32 -11.67
CA ARG A 94 -7.22 -8.75 -10.51
C ARG A 94 -7.05 -7.66 -9.46
N GLN A 95 -7.00 -6.38 -9.88
CA GLN A 95 -7.02 -5.26 -8.93
C GLN A 95 -8.32 -5.20 -8.12
N GLN A 96 -9.48 -5.51 -8.73
CA GLN A 96 -10.76 -5.57 -8.03
C GLN A 96 -10.84 -6.76 -7.06
N ASP A 97 -10.29 -7.90 -7.44
CA ASP A 97 -10.19 -9.08 -6.57
C ASP A 97 -9.36 -8.75 -5.31
N LEU A 98 -8.19 -8.13 -5.50
CA LEU A 98 -7.34 -7.70 -4.39
C LEU A 98 -7.98 -6.59 -3.54
N ASP A 99 -8.70 -5.64 -4.13
CA ASP A 99 -9.47 -4.64 -3.36
C ASP A 99 -10.57 -5.27 -2.51
N SER A 100 -11.17 -6.35 -3.00
CA SER A 100 -12.19 -7.09 -2.26
C SER A 100 -11.55 -7.82 -1.09
N ALA A 101 -10.40 -8.47 -1.30
CA ALA A 101 -9.61 -9.10 -0.24
C ALA A 101 -9.18 -8.07 0.84
N ILE A 102 -8.66 -6.91 0.44
CA ILE A 102 -8.28 -5.82 1.36
C ILE A 102 -9.50 -5.38 2.19
N ARG A 103 -10.66 -5.17 1.56
CA ARG A 103 -11.88 -4.75 2.26
C ARG A 103 -12.37 -5.80 3.25
N LEU A 104 -12.30 -7.09 2.90
CA LEU A 104 -12.63 -8.17 3.84
C LEU A 104 -11.73 -8.12 5.07
N LEU A 105 -10.42 -8.00 4.86
CA LEU A 105 -9.44 -7.93 5.95
C LEU A 105 -9.63 -6.69 6.85
N GLN A 106 -9.95 -5.53 6.26
CA GLN A 106 -10.17 -4.27 6.99
C GLN A 106 -11.53 -4.18 7.71
N GLY A 107 -12.59 -4.74 7.12
CA GLY A 107 -13.92 -4.80 7.73
C GLY A 107 -13.93 -5.60 9.04
N LEU A 108 -13.08 -6.62 9.13
CA LEU A 108 -12.87 -7.41 10.34
C LEU A 108 -12.09 -6.63 11.41
N ALA A 109 -11.12 -5.80 11.03
CA ALA A 109 -10.37 -4.97 11.96
C ALA A 109 -11.22 -3.85 12.61
N THR A 110 -12.30 -3.42 11.94
CA THR A 110 -13.18 -2.33 12.37
C THR A 110 -14.44 -2.79 13.12
N SER A 111 -14.81 -4.07 13.05
CA SER A 111 -15.91 -4.70 13.82
C SER A 111 -15.54 -4.98 15.29
N ARG A 112 -14.69 -4.12 15.86
CA ARG A 112 -14.21 -4.20 17.24
C ARG A 112 -15.26 -3.53 18.14
N PRO A 113 -15.69 -4.12 19.27
CA PRO A 113 -16.53 -3.38 20.21
C PRO A 113 -15.75 -2.15 20.70
N GLU A 114 -16.36 -0.99 20.54
CA GLU A 114 -15.89 0.31 21.04
C GLU A 114 -15.69 0.25 22.56
N ASN A 115 -14.52 -0.16 23.04
CA ASN A 115 -14.14 0.12 24.42
C ASN A 115 -12.63 0.07 24.68
N ILE A 116 -11.84 0.83 23.92
CA ILE A 116 -10.55 1.29 24.42
C ILE A 116 -10.40 2.76 24.05
N LYS A 117 -10.72 3.65 24.99
CA LYS A 117 -10.21 5.02 25.02
C LYS A 117 -8.68 4.95 25.12
N VAL A 118 -7.99 4.81 24.00
CA VAL A 118 -6.60 5.21 23.93
C VAL A 118 -6.61 6.72 23.71
N LYS A 119 -6.41 7.48 24.79
CA LYS A 119 -5.98 8.88 24.72
C LYS A 119 -4.65 8.90 23.98
N SER A 120 -4.69 8.99 22.65
CA SER A 120 -3.53 9.28 21.84
C SER A 120 -3.28 10.79 21.93
N HIS A 121 -2.43 11.18 22.88
CA HIS A 121 -1.73 12.47 22.84
C HIS A 121 -0.79 12.45 21.63
N VAL A 122 -1.31 12.79 20.45
CA VAL A 122 -0.47 13.36 19.39
C VAL A 122 -0.55 14.86 19.55
N ASN A 123 0.50 15.43 20.15
CA ASN A 123 0.78 16.85 20.09
C ASN A 123 0.93 17.24 18.61
N LEU A 124 -0.15 17.73 18.01
CA LEU A 124 -0.14 18.45 16.75
C LEU A 124 -0.36 19.94 17.03
N ALA A 125 0.65 20.55 17.65
CA ALA A 125 0.91 21.99 17.61
C ALA A 125 2.25 22.12 16.86
N ASN A 126 2.38 22.81 15.72
CA ASN A 126 1.84 24.11 15.40
C ASN A 126 1.65 24.27 13.89
N ARG A 127 0.49 24.81 13.51
CA ARG A 127 0.27 25.48 12.23
C ARG A 127 -0.47 26.78 12.54
N VAL A 128 0.26 27.90 12.64
CA VAL A 128 -0.30 29.26 12.69
C VAL A 128 0.69 30.16 11.94
N LYS A 129 0.47 30.46 10.66
CA LYS A 129 -0.23 31.66 10.14
C LYS A 129 0.23 32.96 10.81
N THR A 130 0.93 33.77 10.01
CA THR A 130 0.74 35.23 9.84
C THR A 130 0.37 36.04 11.09
N GLU A 131 1.25 36.94 11.51
CA GLU A 131 1.09 38.41 11.43
C GLU A 131 2.22 39.11 12.20
N ALA A 132 2.79 40.16 11.60
CA ALA A 132 3.64 41.12 12.30
C ALA A 132 2.79 41.94 13.29
N PRO A 133 3.38 42.48 14.38
CA PRO A 133 3.79 43.89 14.31
C PRO A 133 5.04 44.28 15.13
N THR A 134 5.77 45.24 14.55
CA THR A 134 6.23 46.52 15.13
C THR A 134 6.90 46.58 16.52
N ALA A 135 8.20 46.85 16.46
CA ALA A 135 9.02 47.83 17.22
C ALA A 135 8.98 47.88 18.76
N VAL A 136 10.14 47.63 19.37
CA VAL A 136 10.87 48.44 20.39
C VAL A 136 12.34 47.94 20.28
N GLY A 137 13.40 48.72 20.03
CA GLY A 137 13.81 49.98 20.61
C GLY A 137 15.04 49.73 21.52
N ASN A 138 16.13 50.46 21.26
CA ASN A 138 17.42 50.58 21.97
C ASN A 138 18.54 49.57 21.61
N ALA A 139 19.54 50.01 20.83
CA ALA A 139 20.79 50.70 21.26
C ALA A 139 21.87 49.65 21.62
N THR A 140 23.13 49.63 21.17
CA THR A 140 24.10 50.67 20.77
C THR A 140 25.31 49.94 20.14
N GLY A 141 26.13 50.64 19.34
CA GLY A 141 27.52 50.25 19.00
C GLY A 141 27.72 50.06 17.49
N MET A 142 28.00 51.11 16.71
CA MET A 142 29.34 51.64 16.42
C MET A 142 30.33 50.56 15.94
N SER A 143 30.62 50.54 14.64
CA SER A 143 31.91 51.02 14.10
C SER A 143 31.96 50.89 12.57
N ASP A 144 32.18 52.04 11.92
CA ASP A 144 33.14 52.34 10.84
C ASP A 144 33.36 51.29 9.71
N ALA A 145 32.99 51.59 8.46
CA ALA A 145 33.71 52.40 7.46
C ALA A 145 34.92 51.68 6.82
N GLN A 146 35.03 51.86 5.49
CA GLN A 146 36.11 51.50 4.55
C GLN A 146 35.97 50.09 3.92
N GLN A 147 35.76 50.01 2.60
CA GLN A 147 36.75 50.05 1.50
C GLN A 147 37.77 48.91 1.58
#